data_AF-A0A2M7TFT0-F1
#
_entry.id   AF-A0A2M7TFT0-F1
#
_cell.length_a   1.000
_cell.length_b   1.000
_cell.length_c   1.000
_cell.angle_alpha   90.00
_cell.angle_beta   90.00
_cell.angle_gamma   90.00
#
_symmetry.space_group_name_H-M   'P 1'
#
loop_
_entity.id
_entity.type
_entity.pdbx_description
1 polymer ?
#
loop_
_entity_poly.entity_id
_entity_poly.type
_entity_poly.pdbx_seq_one_letter_code
_entity_poly.pdbx_strand_id
1 'polypeptide(L)'
;MIKFSNLEKILLFLFLGLVFIYSCNQLKESDAFYHLKAGELIWQMKSVPHFDVFSYTATGAPWIAHEWLAQLIFYFVQAFTGFWGLIFFVALISVLTYFIVFRLAMKQGANFYVTLAVLFGLAFTTFKFWIPRPQIFSYLALAILIFSLESFRHEKKNRYLWFIIVTMLFWANTNASFLLGLVIIIFYFLAELFKKYFPYFGNRDIEGKNLKKFGSAVLAAIAVCFANPNTYHSFLYVFYVRFSVDVLMVKEWKSVLNFWQDAQTGFFLTLIAVIDLFLIWRLFFKKNERDIVWLGVVAGISILPFISFRHCIFWPIVAVAPFSICASKELKAFFEKIDYKRLPFFALAIILVLAGTRFLTFPRDSINKYTLPVGASDFIVENSLKGPFFNLYNEGGYLIWRFWPKEKVFIDGRSEVFGKAQLLEFFAVVKDYPDWSKIVNEKYKINYFILAYRPDDLSRSIFPLILKLVNENWALVYWDDAGLIFLKNSPENMGIIKKYGFSYINPFREPSKISGDEVRPAMEEVKRLLEQSPDSLFARIYAEEFLSSHTQ
;
A
#
# COMPACT_ATOMS: atom_id res chain seq x y z
N MET A 1 26.82 19.09 17.74
CA MET A 1 25.53 18.42 18.06
C MET A 1 24.54 19.51 18.41
N ILE A 2 23.40 19.60 17.72
CA ILE A 2 22.34 20.56 18.07
C ILE A 2 21.80 20.14 19.45
N LYS A 3 21.90 21.04 20.44
CA LYS A 3 21.36 20.80 21.78
C LYS A 3 19.89 21.24 21.78
N PHE A 4 18.99 20.28 21.90
CA PHE A 4 17.57 20.55 22.12
C PHE A 4 17.31 20.77 23.62
N SER A 5 16.41 21.69 23.94
CA SER A 5 15.84 21.83 25.28
C SER A 5 15.08 20.56 25.69
N ASN A 6 14.85 20.37 27.00
CA ASN A 6 14.07 19.22 27.48
C ASN A 6 12.65 19.23 26.90
N LEU A 7 12.06 20.41 26.74
CA LEU A 7 10.72 20.57 26.17
C LEU A 7 10.66 20.19 24.69
N GLU A 8 11.65 20.59 23.88
CA GLU A 8 11.75 20.18 22.47
C GLU A 8 11.94 18.67 22.34
N LYS A 9 12.72 18.03 23.23
CA LYS A 9 12.85 16.56 23.24
C LYS A 9 11.52 15.88 23.55
N ILE A 10 10.74 16.40 24.51
CA ILE A 10 9.40 15.89 24.84
C ILE A 10 8.47 16.06 23.64
N LEU A 11 8.43 17.24 23.01
CA LEU A 11 7.61 17.49 21.82
C LEU A 11 7.97 16.57 20.66
N LEU A 12 9.27 16.37 20.41
CA LEU A 12 9.74 15.44 19.38
C LEU A 12 9.28 14.01 19.71
N PHE A 13 9.43 13.57 20.96
CA PHE A 13 8.98 12.25 21.39
C PHE A 13 7.47 12.07 21.19
N LEU A 14 6.66 13.05 21.62
CA LEU A 14 5.20 13.01 21.45
C LEU A 14 4.80 13.02 19.96
N PHE A 15 5.47 13.81 19.14
CA PHE A 15 5.27 13.82 17.70
C PHE A 15 5.59 12.47 17.06
N LEU A 16 6.72 11.85 17.42
CA LEU A 16 7.06 10.51 16.94
C LEU A 16 6.04 9.46 17.45
N GLY A 17 5.51 9.64 18.66
CA GLY A 17 4.38 8.85 19.16
C GLY A 17 3.12 9.01 18.32
N LEU A 18 2.79 10.23 17.87
CA LEU A 18 1.69 10.45 16.92
C LEU A 18 1.94 9.76 15.59
N VAL A 19 3.13 9.93 15.00
CA VAL A 19 3.52 9.25 13.76
C VAL A 19 3.32 7.74 13.91
N PHE A 20 3.73 7.16 15.03
CA PHE A 20 3.52 5.75 15.33
C PHE A 20 2.04 5.37 15.30
N ILE A 21 1.20 6.02 16.12
CA ILE A 21 -0.22 5.64 16.27
C ILE A 21 -1.01 5.89 14.96
N TYR A 22 -0.71 6.96 14.22
CA TYR A 22 -1.32 7.22 12.91
C TYR A 22 -0.85 6.24 11.82
N SER A 23 0.34 5.65 11.97
CA SER A 23 0.85 4.61 11.07
C SER A 23 0.39 3.20 11.45
N CYS A 24 -0.27 3.02 12.61
CA CYS A 24 -0.90 1.75 13.00
C CYS A 24 -2.19 1.50 12.20
N ASN A 25 -2.04 1.19 10.91
CA ASN A 25 -3.16 0.89 10.03
C ASN A 25 -3.52 -0.59 10.09
N GLN A 26 -4.82 -0.87 10.23
CA GLN A 26 -5.37 -2.23 10.13
C GLN A 26 -5.07 -2.85 8.77
N LEU A 27 -4.89 -4.18 8.72
CA LEU A 27 -4.79 -4.91 7.46
C LEU A 27 -6.18 -4.94 6.80
N LYS A 28 -6.36 -4.13 5.75
CA LYS A 28 -7.61 -4.07 4.97
C LYS A 28 -7.48 -4.69 3.59
N GLU A 29 -6.26 -4.82 3.12
CA GLU A 29 -5.93 -5.25 1.76
C GLU A 29 -5.30 -6.63 1.79
N SER A 30 -5.66 -7.42 0.79
CA SER A 30 -5.29 -8.81 0.65
C SER A 30 -3.82 -9.02 0.29
N ASP A 31 -3.19 -8.05 -0.37
CA ASP A 31 -1.80 -8.15 -0.84
C ASP A 31 -0.80 -8.42 0.27
N ALA A 32 -1.03 -7.83 1.46
CA ALA A 32 -0.20 -8.08 2.63
C ALA A 32 -0.07 -9.58 2.96
N PHE A 33 -1.12 -10.35 2.71
CA PHE A 33 -1.20 -11.77 3.08
C PHE A 33 -0.43 -12.69 2.12
N TYR A 34 -0.38 -12.39 0.81
CA TYR A 34 0.49 -13.18 -0.07
C TYR A 34 1.97 -12.89 0.21
N HIS A 35 2.33 -11.66 0.62
CA HIS A 35 3.72 -11.39 1.02
C HIS A 35 4.13 -12.23 2.24
N LEU A 36 3.24 -12.37 3.22
CA LEU A 36 3.46 -13.26 4.37
C LEU A 36 3.63 -14.71 3.94
N LYS A 37 2.74 -15.21 3.07
CA LYS A 37 2.80 -16.59 2.59
C LYS A 37 4.02 -16.84 1.71
N ALA A 38 4.42 -15.87 0.89
CA ALA A 38 5.65 -15.94 0.10
C ALA A 38 6.89 -16.00 1.00
N GLY A 39 6.94 -15.20 2.08
CA GLY A 39 8.01 -15.27 3.08
C GLY A 39 8.07 -16.63 3.78
N GLU A 40 6.92 -17.18 4.17
CA GLU A 40 6.81 -18.53 4.72
C GLU A 40 7.36 -19.58 3.73
N LEU A 41 6.96 -19.48 2.46
CA LEU A 41 7.40 -20.39 1.40
C LEU A 41 8.91 -20.33 1.18
N ILE A 42 9.49 -19.13 1.08
CA ILE A 42 10.94 -18.93 0.93
C ILE A 42 11.69 -19.54 2.13
N TRP A 43 11.16 -19.34 3.34
CA TRP A 43 11.75 -19.90 4.56
C TRP A 43 11.70 -21.43 4.57
N GLN A 44 10.60 -22.04 4.12
CA GLN A 44 10.44 -23.50 4.07
C GLN A 44 11.31 -24.12 2.98
N MET A 45 11.33 -23.54 1.78
CA MET A 45 12.09 -24.06 0.63
C MET A 45 13.59 -23.77 0.71
N LYS A 46 14.01 -22.79 1.53
CA LYS A 46 15.39 -22.27 1.57
C LYS A 46 15.87 -21.72 0.22
N SER A 47 14.94 -21.32 -0.64
CA SER A 47 15.19 -20.78 -1.98
C SER A 47 14.12 -19.76 -2.37
N VAL A 48 14.48 -18.79 -3.20
CA VAL A 48 13.51 -17.84 -3.76
C VAL A 48 12.78 -18.49 -4.94
N PRO A 49 11.44 -18.48 -4.98
CA PRO A 49 10.69 -19.07 -6.08
C PRO A 49 10.86 -18.25 -7.37
N HIS A 50 10.95 -18.94 -8.50
CA HIS A 50 11.08 -18.34 -9.84
C HIS A 50 9.84 -18.58 -10.73
N PHE A 51 8.85 -19.31 -10.23
CA PHE A 51 7.63 -19.65 -10.93
C PHE A 51 6.44 -19.65 -9.97
N ASP A 52 5.25 -19.44 -10.51
CA ASP A 52 4.03 -19.44 -9.73
C ASP A 52 3.67 -20.85 -9.23
N VAL A 53 3.38 -20.90 -7.93
CA VAL A 53 2.92 -22.10 -7.24
C VAL A 53 1.49 -21.95 -6.72
N PHE A 54 1.06 -20.72 -6.42
CA PHE A 54 -0.16 -20.44 -5.65
C PHE A 54 -1.43 -20.50 -6.49
N SER A 55 -1.36 -20.24 -7.80
CA SER A 55 -2.53 -20.30 -8.68
C SER A 55 -2.56 -21.59 -9.49
N TYR A 56 -3.77 -22.09 -9.79
CA TYR A 56 -3.95 -23.22 -10.71
C TYR A 56 -4.15 -22.78 -12.17
N THR A 57 -4.36 -21.48 -12.41
CA THR A 57 -4.58 -20.92 -13.76
C THR A 57 -3.27 -20.45 -14.41
N ALA A 58 -2.26 -20.10 -13.60
CA ALA A 58 -0.94 -19.68 -14.03
C ALA A 58 0.18 -20.55 -13.44
N THR A 59 -0.12 -21.81 -13.05
CA THR A 59 0.89 -22.73 -12.51
C THR A 59 2.11 -22.81 -13.44
N GLY A 60 3.30 -22.57 -12.88
CA GLY A 60 4.56 -22.61 -13.63
C GLY A 60 4.88 -21.34 -14.43
N ALA A 61 4.00 -20.34 -14.45
CA ALA A 61 4.31 -19.04 -15.05
C ALA A 61 5.49 -18.37 -14.33
N PRO A 62 6.38 -17.65 -15.03
CA PRO A 62 7.49 -16.96 -14.39
C PRO A 62 7.04 -16.02 -13.28
N TRP A 63 7.70 -16.10 -12.13
CA TRP A 63 7.45 -15.20 -11.00
C TRP A 63 8.75 -14.52 -10.59
N ILE A 64 8.77 -13.18 -10.67
CA ILE A 64 9.91 -12.37 -10.25
C ILE A 64 9.70 -11.97 -8.79
N ALA A 65 10.09 -12.85 -7.87
CA ALA A 65 10.04 -12.61 -6.42
C ALA A 65 11.14 -11.62 -5.97
N HIS A 66 11.12 -10.40 -6.53
CA HIS A 66 12.12 -9.36 -6.33
C HIS A 66 12.12 -8.78 -4.90
N GLU A 67 11.04 -8.98 -4.15
CA GLU A 67 10.81 -8.47 -2.78
C GLU A 67 11.07 -9.54 -1.70
N TRP A 68 11.83 -10.59 -2.03
CA TRP A 68 12.04 -11.77 -1.18
C TRP A 68 12.48 -11.43 0.27
N LEU A 69 13.38 -10.45 0.44
CA LEU A 69 13.88 -10.08 1.77
C LEU A 69 12.78 -9.41 2.59
N ALA A 70 11.97 -8.55 1.97
CA ALA A 70 10.84 -7.93 2.64
C ALA A 70 9.80 -8.97 3.07
N GLN A 71 9.50 -9.93 2.19
CA GLN A 71 8.58 -11.03 2.46
C GLN A 71 9.07 -11.89 3.65
N LEU A 72 10.37 -12.22 3.70
CA LEU A 72 10.96 -12.92 4.84
C LEU A 72 10.85 -12.13 6.15
N ILE A 73 11.19 -10.83 6.13
CA ILE A 73 11.08 -9.98 7.32
C ILE A 73 9.64 -9.95 7.82
N PHE A 74 8.66 -9.75 6.93
CA PHE A 74 7.25 -9.73 7.32
C PHE A 74 6.78 -11.07 7.89
N TYR A 75 7.15 -12.18 7.25
CA TYR A 75 6.84 -13.52 7.75
C TYR A 75 7.36 -13.70 9.18
N PHE A 76 8.64 -13.40 9.44
CA PHE A 76 9.20 -13.56 10.78
C PHE A 76 8.52 -12.66 11.82
N VAL A 77 8.35 -11.38 11.51
CA VAL A 77 7.67 -10.46 12.43
C VAL A 77 6.26 -10.98 12.76
N GLN A 78 5.48 -11.35 11.74
CA GLN A 78 4.13 -11.85 11.93
C GLN A 78 4.10 -13.18 12.69
N ALA A 79 5.02 -14.10 12.40
CA ALA A 79 5.11 -15.39 13.07
C ALA A 79 5.43 -15.27 14.57
N PHE A 80 6.29 -14.32 14.96
CA PHE A 80 6.67 -14.13 16.38
C PHE A 80 5.72 -13.22 17.16
N THR A 81 5.06 -12.26 16.50
CA THR A 81 4.33 -11.18 17.19
C THR A 81 2.86 -11.04 16.79
N GLY A 82 2.40 -11.86 15.84
CA GLY A 82 1.06 -11.77 15.27
C GLY A 82 0.86 -10.53 14.40
N PHE A 83 -0.38 -10.28 14.01
CA PHE A 83 -0.73 -9.16 13.11
C PHE A 83 -0.55 -7.79 13.76
N TRP A 84 -0.83 -7.65 15.07
CA TRP A 84 -0.58 -6.40 15.78
C TRP A 84 0.91 -6.04 15.81
N GLY A 85 1.79 -7.01 16.06
CA GLY A 85 3.22 -6.74 16.03
C GLY A 85 3.75 -6.42 14.62
N LEU A 86 3.16 -7.00 13.57
CA LEU A 86 3.42 -6.58 12.19
C LEU A 86 3.00 -5.11 11.94
N ILE A 87 1.83 -4.69 12.41
CA ILE A 87 1.37 -3.29 12.31
C ILE A 87 2.33 -2.36 13.08
N PHE A 88 2.73 -2.72 14.30
CA PHE A 88 3.67 -1.93 15.09
C PHE A 88 5.05 -1.87 14.46
N PHE A 89 5.50 -2.94 13.82
CA PHE A 89 6.74 -2.93 13.05
C PHE A 89 6.68 -1.92 11.90
N VAL A 90 5.61 -1.91 11.12
CA VAL A 90 5.41 -0.90 10.05
C VAL A 90 5.40 0.52 10.63
N ALA A 91 4.69 0.73 11.74
CA ALA A 91 4.65 2.02 12.43
C ALA A 91 6.03 2.46 12.93
N LEU A 92 6.88 1.53 13.39
CA LEU A 92 8.25 1.83 13.79
C LEU A 92 9.13 2.22 12.59
N ILE A 93 8.96 1.57 11.44
CA ILE A 93 9.64 1.96 10.19
C ILE A 93 9.22 3.37 9.75
N SER A 94 7.93 3.72 9.92
CA SER A 94 7.43 5.09 9.69
C SER A 94 8.12 6.11 10.60
N VAL A 95 8.15 5.85 11.92
CA VAL A 95 8.85 6.68 12.91
C VAL A 95 10.32 6.89 12.54
N LEU A 96 11.01 5.80 12.18
CA LEU A 96 12.42 5.87 11.80
C LEU A 96 12.62 6.72 10.54
N THR A 97 11.75 6.55 9.53
CA THR A 97 11.78 7.32 8.28
C THR A 97 11.63 8.82 8.55
N TYR A 98 10.57 9.22 9.27
CA TYR A 98 10.33 10.62 9.59
C TYR A 98 11.38 11.22 10.52
N PHE A 99 11.92 10.42 11.44
CA PHE A 99 13.03 10.85 12.28
C PHE A 99 14.28 11.14 11.45
N ILE A 100 14.61 10.32 10.45
CA ILE A 100 15.76 10.57 9.56
C ILE A 100 15.56 11.88 8.76
N VAL A 101 14.35 12.09 8.23
CA VAL A 101 13.99 13.34 7.52
C VAL A 101 14.10 14.56 8.46
N PHE A 102 13.57 14.46 9.67
CA PHE A 102 13.72 15.48 10.71
C PHE A 102 15.19 15.79 10.99
N ARG A 103 16.00 14.74 11.18
CA ARG A 103 17.43 14.86 11.47
C ARG A 103 18.20 15.50 10.32
N LEU A 104 17.81 15.24 9.07
CA LEU A 104 18.37 15.91 7.90
C LEU A 104 18.12 17.42 7.95
N ALA A 105 16.86 17.83 8.12
CA ALA A 105 16.48 19.23 8.18
C ALA A 105 17.19 19.98 9.32
N MET A 106 17.24 19.38 10.52
CA MET A 106 17.98 19.93 11.67
C MET A 106 19.46 20.11 11.34
N LYS A 107 20.08 19.08 10.75
CA LYS A 107 21.50 19.11 10.40
C LYS A 107 21.85 20.19 9.39
N GLN A 108 20.92 20.57 8.53
CA GLN A 108 21.07 21.67 7.56
C GLN A 108 20.63 23.04 8.11
N GLY A 109 20.32 23.14 9.41
CA GLY A 109 20.04 24.41 10.09
C GLY A 109 18.59 24.87 10.02
N ALA A 110 17.64 24.00 9.70
CA ALA A 110 16.21 24.34 9.80
C ALA A 110 15.80 24.56 11.27
N ASN A 111 14.82 25.42 11.49
CA ASN A 111 14.22 25.68 12.79
C ASN A 111 13.40 24.46 13.25
N PHE A 112 13.50 24.12 14.54
CA PHE A 112 12.83 22.97 15.14
C PHE A 112 11.31 22.99 14.94
N TYR A 113 10.64 24.09 15.30
CA TYR A 113 9.17 24.20 15.25
C TYR A 113 8.65 24.25 13.82
N VAL A 114 9.36 24.92 12.91
CA VAL A 114 9.04 24.91 11.47
C VAL A 114 9.10 23.49 10.94
N THR A 115 10.20 22.78 11.23
CA THR A 115 10.39 21.41 10.75
C THR A 115 9.32 20.47 11.32
N LEU A 116 8.96 20.63 12.60
CA LEU A 116 7.90 19.84 13.23
C LEU A 116 6.54 20.08 12.57
N ALA A 117 6.19 21.35 12.30
CA ALA A 117 4.95 21.71 11.64
C ALA A 117 4.89 21.21 10.18
N VAL A 118 5.99 21.36 9.43
CA VAL A 118 6.11 20.86 8.04
C VAL A 118 6.01 19.35 8.01
N LEU A 119 6.77 18.65 8.86
CA LEU A 119 6.70 17.20 8.96
C LEU A 119 5.28 16.75 9.29
N PHE A 120 4.62 17.39 10.24
CA PHE A 120 3.25 17.01 10.58
C PHE A 120 2.29 17.21 9.41
N GLY A 121 2.27 18.40 8.81
CA GLY A 121 1.35 18.72 7.70
C GLY A 121 1.56 17.79 6.50
N LEU A 122 2.81 17.47 6.18
CA LEU A 122 3.15 16.60 5.04
C LEU A 122 2.99 15.12 5.36
N ALA A 123 3.38 14.65 6.55
CA ALA A 123 3.19 13.25 6.97
C ALA A 123 1.71 12.88 7.05
N PHE A 124 0.84 13.82 7.44
CA PHE A 124 -0.60 13.60 7.50
C PHE A 124 -1.20 13.19 6.16
N THR A 125 -0.64 13.69 5.04
CA THR A 125 -1.09 13.32 3.69
C THR A 125 -0.77 11.87 3.31
N THR A 126 0.08 11.19 4.09
CA THR A 126 0.64 9.88 3.72
C THR A 126 0.49 8.78 4.76
N PHE A 127 -0.13 9.05 5.92
CA PHE A 127 -0.27 8.02 6.96
C PHE A 127 -0.95 6.74 6.47
N LYS A 128 -1.88 6.84 5.51
CA LYS A 128 -2.57 5.70 4.89
C LYS A 128 -1.67 4.75 4.09
N PHE A 129 -0.48 5.19 3.66
CA PHE A 129 0.45 4.35 2.89
C PHE A 129 1.33 3.46 3.78
N TRP A 130 1.31 3.66 5.10
CA TRP A 130 2.05 2.82 6.05
C TRP A 130 1.24 1.56 6.36
N ILE A 131 1.31 0.61 5.44
CA ILE A 131 0.66 -0.71 5.52
C ILE A 131 1.72 -1.81 5.34
N PRO A 132 1.47 -3.07 5.79
CA PRO A 132 2.42 -4.19 5.64
C PRO A 132 2.63 -4.65 4.18
N ARG A 133 3.26 -3.79 3.38
CA ARG A 133 3.69 -4.06 2.00
C ARG A 133 5.16 -3.71 1.83
N PRO A 134 5.91 -4.37 0.93
CA PRO A 134 7.35 -4.14 0.80
C PRO A 134 7.76 -2.71 0.45
N GLN A 135 6.84 -1.91 -0.09
CA GLN A 135 7.10 -0.50 -0.40
C GLN A 135 7.54 0.33 0.83
N ILE A 136 7.16 -0.04 2.06
CA ILE A 136 7.57 0.70 3.27
C ILE A 136 9.09 0.76 3.45
N PHE A 137 9.81 -0.28 2.99
CA PHE A 137 11.27 -0.31 3.04
C PHE A 137 11.89 0.68 2.06
N SER A 138 11.18 1.00 0.98
CA SER A 138 11.59 2.01 -0.01
C SER A 138 11.50 3.42 0.56
N TYR A 139 10.49 3.68 1.40
CA TYR A 139 10.33 4.97 2.06
C TYR A 139 11.48 5.23 3.03
N LEU A 140 11.82 4.21 3.83
CA LEU A 140 12.98 4.25 4.72
C LEU A 140 14.29 4.38 3.94
N ALA A 141 14.47 3.56 2.89
CA ALA A 141 15.66 3.59 2.05
C ALA A 141 15.85 4.96 1.38
N LEU A 142 14.78 5.58 0.88
CA LEU A 142 14.82 6.92 0.32
C LEU A 142 15.25 7.96 1.36
N ALA A 143 14.70 7.92 2.58
CA ALA A 143 15.10 8.84 3.64
C ALA A 143 16.59 8.67 4.01
N ILE A 144 17.08 7.43 4.14
CA ILE A 144 18.50 7.15 4.39
C ILE A 144 19.37 7.61 3.22
N LEU A 145 18.91 7.39 1.99
CA LEU A 145 19.64 7.75 0.77
C LEU A 145 19.82 9.27 0.67
N ILE A 146 18.73 10.03 0.78
CA ILE A 146 18.78 11.50 0.74
C ILE A 146 19.61 12.02 1.92
N PHE A 147 19.43 11.48 3.13
CA PHE A 147 20.27 11.85 4.27
C PHE A 147 21.76 11.63 3.99
N SER A 148 22.12 10.51 3.37
CA SER A 148 23.51 10.15 3.06
C SER A 148 24.09 11.02 1.96
N LEU A 149 23.36 11.24 0.87
CA LEU A 149 23.76 12.09 -0.25
C LEU A 149 24.02 13.53 0.21
N GLU A 150 23.06 14.12 0.93
CA GLU A 150 23.18 15.48 1.47
C GLU A 150 24.29 15.60 2.51
N SER A 151 24.42 14.61 3.39
CA SER A 151 25.50 14.58 4.37
C SER A 151 26.87 14.46 3.69
N PHE A 152 26.98 13.71 2.59
CA PHE A 152 28.20 13.63 1.80
C PHE A 152 28.50 14.95 1.07
N ARG A 153 27.50 15.58 0.46
CA ARG A 153 27.63 16.91 -0.19
C ARG A 153 28.20 17.94 0.76
N HIS A 154 27.77 17.97 2.03
CA HIS A 154 28.27 18.96 2.99
C HIS A 154 29.57 18.55 3.70
N GLU A 155 29.69 17.32 4.19
CA GLU A 155 30.83 16.89 5.03
C GLU A 155 31.93 16.11 4.30
N LYS A 156 31.65 15.56 3.11
CA LYS A 156 32.61 14.83 2.27
C LYS A 156 33.24 13.60 2.94
N LYS A 157 32.56 13.01 3.93
CA LYS A 157 33.04 11.83 4.67
C LYS A 157 32.65 10.53 3.97
N ASN A 158 33.62 9.63 3.80
CA ASN A 158 33.44 8.34 3.09
C ASN A 158 32.33 7.44 3.69
N ARG A 159 32.03 7.54 4.99
CA ARG A 159 30.98 6.75 5.64
C ARG A 159 29.60 6.89 4.96
N TYR A 160 29.32 8.07 4.40
CA TYR A 160 28.05 8.32 3.72
C TYR A 160 27.99 7.62 2.35
N LEU A 161 29.13 7.43 1.68
CA LEU A 161 29.21 6.64 0.45
C LEU A 161 28.94 5.15 0.74
N TRP A 162 29.45 4.64 1.86
CA TRP A 162 29.13 3.28 2.31
C TRP A 162 27.65 3.10 2.63
N PHE A 163 27.02 4.08 3.29
CA PHE A 163 25.58 4.03 3.53
C PHE A 163 24.78 4.04 2.22
N ILE A 164 25.17 4.82 1.20
CA ILE A 164 24.53 4.76 -0.12
C ILE A 164 24.57 3.32 -0.68
N ILE A 165 25.73 2.68 -0.68
CA ILE A 165 25.89 1.31 -1.22
C ILE A 165 25.05 0.30 -0.43
N VAL A 166 25.13 0.32 0.90
CA VAL A 166 24.36 -0.60 1.76
C VAL A 166 22.86 -0.38 1.62
N THR A 167 22.41 0.87 1.54
CA THR A 167 21.01 1.21 1.29
C THR A 167 20.53 0.67 -0.04
N MET A 168 21.33 0.78 -1.10
CA MET A 168 20.95 0.26 -2.42
C MET A 168 20.92 -1.27 -2.49
N LEU A 169 21.85 -1.95 -1.80
CA LEU A 169 21.82 -3.41 -1.65
C LEU A 169 20.54 -3.86 -0.93
N PHE A 170 20.20 -3.20 0.18
CA PHE A 170 18.99 -3.49 0.94
C PHE A 170 17.72 -3.20 0.13
N TRP A 171 17.67 -2.05 -0.54
CA TRP A 171 16.51 -1.61 -1.30
C TRP A 171 16.23 -2.55 -2.48
N ALA A 172 17.26 -2.93 -3.25
CA ALA A 172 17.12 -3.83 -4.38
C ALA A 172 16.62 -5.23 -4.01
N ASN A 173 16.77 -5.64 -2.75
CA ASN A 173 16.28 -6.94 -2.24
C ASN A 173 14.91 -6.84 -1.55
N THR A 174 14.41 -5.63 -1.30
CA THR A 174 13.13 -5.41 -0.61
C THR A 174 12.03 -4.89 -1.53
N ASN A 175 12.33 -4.08 -2.55
CA ASN A 175 11.30 -3.54 -3.43
C ASN A 175 11.85 -3.02 -4.78
N ALA A 176 11.10 -3.19 -5.88
CA ALA A 176 11.50 -2.76 -7.23
C ALA A 176 11.73 -1.26 -7.40
N SER A 177 11.23 -0.41 -6.50
CA SER A 177 11.45 1.04 -6.56
C SER A 177 12.89 1.47 -6.28
N PHE A 178 13.83 0.54 -6.02
CA PHE A 178 15.27 0.86 -5.95
C PHE A 178 15.77 1.57 -7.21
N LEU A 179 15.12 1.37 -8.36
CA LEU A 179 15.39 2.14 -9.59
C LEU A 179 15.30 3.65 -9.36
N LEU A 180 14.35 4.11 -8.53
CA LEU A 180 14.25 5.51 -8.12
C LEU A 180 15.51 5.96 -7.37
N GLY A 181 16.02 5.13 -6.46
CA GLY A 181 17.27 5.38 -5.75
C GLY A 181 18.46 5.54 -6.69
N LEU A 182 18.59 4.68 -7.70
CA LEU A 182 19.62 4.80 -8.74
C LEU A 182 19.50 6.10 -9.53
N VAL A 183 18.30 6.45 -9.98
CA VAL A 183 18.03 7.70 -10.69
C VAL A 183 18.45 8.91 -9.86
N ILE A 184 18.11 8.93 -8.57
CA ILE A 184 18.50 10.02 -7.65
C ILE A 184 20.02 10.08 -7.48
N ILE A 185 20.71 8.97 -7.22
CA ILE A 185 22.17 8.96 -7.04
C ILE A 185 22.89 9.45 -8.31
N ILE A 186 22.44 8.98 -9.48
CA ILE A 186 22.98 9.40 -10.78
C ILE A 186 22.72 10.88 -10.99
N PHE A 187 21.51 11.37 -10.70
CA PHE A 187 21.17 12.78 -10.81
C PHE A 187 22.07 13.65 -9.93
N TYR A 188 22.28 13.28 -8.66
CA TYR A 188 23.20 13.97 -7.77
C TYR A 188 24.61 14.06 -8.34
N PHE A 189 25.13 12.96 -8.90
CA PHE A 189 26.45 12.93 -9.51
C PHE A 189 26.53 13.81 -10.77
N LEU A 190 25.55 13.71 -11.66
CA LEU A 190 25.48 14.50 -12.88
C LEU A 190 25.30 15.99 -12.58
N ALA A 191 24.55 16.36 -11.55
CA ALA A 191 24.38 17.76 -11.15
C ALA A 191 25.71 18.37 -10.68
N GLU A 192 26.56 17.63 -9.95
CA GLU A 192 27.91 18.11 -9.58
C GLU A 192 28.85 18.23 -10.80
N LEU A 193 28.69 17.37 -11.81
CA LEU A 193 29.38 17.53 -13.10
C LEU A 193 28.87 18.76 -13.86
N PHE A 194 27.57 18.99 -13.88
CA PHE A 194 26.93 20.11 -14.57
C PHE A 194 27.34 21.46 -13.97
N LYS A 195 27.34 21.59 -12.64
CA LYS A 195 27.82 22.79 -11.92
C LYS A 195 29.27 23.17 -12.27
N LYS A 196 30.08 22.25 -12.80
CA LYS A 196 31.44 22.55 -13.31
C LYS A 196 31.42 23.54 -14.46
N TYR A 197 30.52 23.29 -15.40
CA TYR A 197 30.47 23.96 -16.69
C TYR A 197 29.48 25.12 -16.66
N PHE A 198 28.54 25.12 -15.71
CA PHE A 198 27.52 26.13 -15.56
C PHE A 198 27.42 26.68 -14.12
N PRO A 199 28.39 27.49 -13.67
CA PRO A 199 28.43 28.02 -12.30
C PRO A 199 27.27 28.96 -11.95
N TYR A 200 26.54 29.45 -12.96
CA TYR A 200 25.29 30.20 -12.76
C TYR A 200 24.27 29.43 -11.90
N PHE A 201 24.26 28.10 -11.99
CA PHE A 201 23.31 27.22 -11.30
C PHE A 201 23.76 26.80 -9.90
N GLY A 202 24.84 27.39 -9.39
CA GLY A 202 25.36 27.15 -8.05
C GLY A 202 26.80 26.68 -8.06
N ASN A 203 27.47 26.84 -6.92
CA ASN A 203 28.82 26.36 -6.72
C ASN A 203 28.84 24.84 -6.58
N ARG A 204 29.95 24.22 -6.97
CA ARG A 204 30.18 22.79 -6.77
C ARG A 204 30.33 22.48 -5.29
N ASP A 205 29.61 21.46 -4.85
CA ASP A 205 29.70 20.97 -3.48
C ASP A 205 30.79 19.90 -3.35
N ILE A 206 31.00 19.11 -4.41
CA ILE A 206 31.90 17.95 -4.44
C ILE A 206 32.90 18.07 -5.60
N GLU A 207 34.19 18.07 -5.28
CA GLU A 207 35.26 18.22 -6.27
C GLU A 207 36.42 17.23 -6.09
N GLY A 208 37.32 17.20 -7.09
CA GLY A 208 38.59 16.48 -7.06
C GLY A 208 38.46 15.00 -6.69
N LYS A 209 39.20 14.56 -5.66
CA LYS A 209 39.20 13.17 -5.19
C LYS A 209 37.83 12.72 -4.68
N ASN A 210 37.03 13.62 -4.10
CA ASN A 210 35.71 13.26 -3.58
C ASN A 210 34.69 13.01 -4.70
N LEU A 211 34.81 13.72 -5.82
CA LEU A 211 33.98 13.46 -7.01
C LEU A 211 34.29 12.08 -7.61
N LYS A 212 35.57 11.70 -7.68
CA LYS A 212 35.97 10.35 -8.12
C LYS A 212 35.42 9.27 -7.20
N LYS A 213 35.55 9.44 -5.87
CA LYS A 213 34.97 8.53 -4.88
C LYS A 213 33.45 8.42 -5.02
N PHE A 214 32.77 9.54 -5.27
CA PHE A 214 31.32 9.53 -5.47
C PHE A 214 30.95 8.73 -6.73
N GLY A 215 31.65 8.96 -7.84
CA GLY A 215 31.48 8.15 -9.07
C GLY A 215 31.71 6.65 -8.83
N SER A 216 32.74 6.27 -8.06
CA SER A 216 32.94 4.88 -7.66
C SER A 216 31.80 4.33 -6.80
N ALA A 217 31.23 5.15 -5.91
CA ALA A 217 30.07 4.76 -5.11
C ALA A 217 28.80 4.60 -5.96
N VAL A 218 28.62 5.40 -7.01
CA VAL A 218 27.52 5.23 -7.98
C VAL A 218 27.66 3.88 -8.69
N LEU A 219 28.85 3.55 -9.20
CA LEU A 219 29.09 2.26 -9.86
C LEU A 219 28.91 1.09 -8.90
N ALA A 220 29.39 1.21 -7.67
CA ALA A 220 29.19 0.19 -6.64
C ALA A 220 27.70 0.03 -6.28
N ALA A 221 26.95 1.13 -6.17
CA ALA A 221 25.51 1.11 -5.93
C ALA A 221 24.75 0.38 -7.04
N ILE A 222 25.09 0.61 -8.31
CA ILE A 222 24.54 -0.12 -9.45
C ILE A 222 24.89 -1.61 -9.36
N ALA A 223 26.15 -1.93 -9.08
CA ALA A 223 26.63 -3.32 -9.02
C ALA A 223 25.94 -4.12 -7.91
N VAL A 224 25.77 -3.56 -6.71
CA VAL A 224 25.12 -4.28 -5.60
C VAL A 224 23.62 -4.50 -5.83
N CYS A 225 22.96 -3.73 -6.69
CA CYS A 225 21.57 -4.00 -7.06
C CYS A 225 21.41 -5.30 -7.86
N PHE A 226 22.46 -5.80 -8.52
CA PHE A 226 22.45 -7.12 -9.16
C PHE A 226 22.59 -8.28 -8.16
N ALA A 227 22.96 -8.01 -6.90
CA ALA A 227 22.96 -8.98 -5.81
C ALA A 227 21.53 -9.21 -5.28
N ASN A 228 20.62 -9.54 -6.20
CA ASN A 228 19.26 -10.02 -5.97
C ASN A 228 19.19 -11.44 -6.55
N PRO A 229 18.47 -12.39 -5.94
CA PRO A 229 18.27 -13.74 -6.49
C PRO A 229 17.69 -13.77 -7.90
N ASN A 230 16.93 -12.74 -8.29
CA ASN A 230 16.39 -12.55 -9.63
C ASN A 230 17.34 -11.76 -10.56
N THR A 231 18.53 -11.41 -10.10
CA THR A 231 19.59 -10.70 -10.84
C THR A 231 19.05 -9.50 -11.63
N TYR A 232 19.20 -9.50 -12.96
CA TYR A 232 18.75 -8.42 -13.86
C TYR A 232 17.23 -8.40 -14.07
N HIS A 233 16.51 -9.51 -13.82
CA HIS A 233 15.04 -9.53 -13.95
C HIS A 233 14.37 -8.57 -12.96
N SER A 234 15.01 -8.27 -11.83
CA SER A 234 14.54 -7.25 -10.88
C SER A 234 14.46 -5.84 -11.50
N PHE A 235 15.40 -5.49 -12.40
CA PHE A 235 15.37 -4.22 -13.15
C PHE A 235 14.26 -4.19 -14.19
N LEU A 236 13.91 -5.36 -14.73
CA LEU A 236 12.92 -5.50 -15.78
C LEU A 236 11.49 -5.64 -15.25
N TYR A 237 11.30 -5.83 -13.93
CA TYR A 237 9.99 -6.06 -13.29
C TYR A 237 8.91 -5.07 -13.73
N VAL A 238 9.26 -3.78 -13.85
CA VAL A 238 8.32 -2.73 -14.26
C VAL A 238 7.71 -2.99 -15.64
N PHE A 239 8.44 -3.63 -16.55
CA PHE A 239 7.94 -3.99 -17.88
C PHE A 239 7.05 -5.24 -17.84
N TYR A 240 7.33 -6.20 -16.97
CA TYR A 240 6.51 -7.40 -16.82
C TYR A 240 5.13 -7.10 -16.22
N VAL A 241 5.07 -6.16 -15.27
CA VAL A 241 3.82 -5.86 -14.55
C VAL A 241 2.88 -4.93 -15.33
N ARG A 242 3.43 -4.15 -16.28
CA ARG A 242 2.72 -3.04 -16.93
C ARG A 242 1.42 -3.47 -17.63
N PHE A 243 1.49 -4.54 -18.42
CA PHE A 243 0.34 -5.02 -19.20
C PHE A 243 -0.84 -5.39 -18.28
N SER A 244 -0.58 -6.23 -17.28
CA SER A 244 -1.61 -6.75 -16.39
C SER A 244 -2.24 -5.66 -15.55
N VAL A 245 -1.43 -4.72 -15.06
CA VAL A 245 -1.91 -3.55 -14.31
C VAL A 245 -2.84 -2.67 -15.15
N ASP A 246 -2.46 -2.38 -16.40
CA ASP A 246 -3.26 -1.54 -17.29
C ASP A 246 -4.61 -2.23 -17.60
N VAL A 247 -4.58 -3.54 -17.86
CA VAL A 247 -5.76 -4.36 -18.17
C VAL A 247 -6.69 -4.53 -16.96
N LEU A 248 -6.14 -4.74 -15.76
CA LEU A 248 -6.90 -4.87 -14.51
C LEU A 248 -7.37 -3.52 -13.94
N MET A 249 -6.98 -2.40 -14.57
CA MET A 249 -7.38 -1.05 -14.17
C MET A 249 -7.10 -0.74 -12.69
N VAL A 250 -5.97 -1.27 -12.17
CA VAL A 250 -5.62 -1.20 -10.75
C VAL A 250 -5.57 0.27 -10.30
N LYS A 251 -6.44 0.64 -9.35
CA LYS A 251 -6.66 2.05 -8.93
C LYS A 251 -5.36 2.75 -8.54
N GLU A 252 -4.49 2.08 -7.80
CA GLU A 252 -3.23 2.63 -7.29
C GLU A 252 -2.24 3.03 -8.39
N TRP A 253 -2.34 2.44 -9.59
CA TRP A 253 -1.47 2.73 -10.73
C TRP A 253 -1.96 3.89 -11.61
N LYS A 254 -3.17 4.39 -11.35
CA LYS A 254 -3.69 5.56 -12.04
C LYS A 254 -3.03 6.84 -11.51
N SER A 255 -2.96 7.84 -12.39
CA SER A 255 -2.54 9.19 -12.01
C SER A 255 -3.41 9.75 -10.87
N VAL A 256 -2.79 10.49 -9.95
CA VAL A 256 -3.47 11.24 -8.88
C VAL A 256 -4.58 12.16 -9.42
N LEU A 257 -4.48 12.62 -10.68
CA LEU A 257 -5.48 13.46 -11.32
C LEU A 257 -6.84 12.77 -11.49
N ASN A 258 -6.89 11.44 -11.55
CA ASN A 258 -8.17 10.72 -11.60
C ASN A 258 -8.97 10.83 -10.29
N PHE A 259 -8.33 11.29 -9.23
CA PHE A 259 -8.90 11.37 -7.88
C PHE A 259 -8.99 12.81 -7.39
N TRP A 260 -8.85 13.82 -8.26
CA TRP A 260 -8.80 15.24 -7.86
C TRP A 260 -10.05 15.75 -7.11
N GLN A 261 -11.20 15.11 -7.34
CA GLN A 261 -12.47 15.42 -6.68
C GLN A 261 -12.50 14.98 -5.21
N ASP A 262 -11.66 14.01 -4.83
CA ASP A 262 -11.48 13.65 -3.43
C ASP A 262 -10.78 14.79 -2.69
N ALA A 263 -11.40 15.27 -1.60
CA ALA A 263 -10.92 16.43 -0.87
C ALA A 263 -9.49 16.26 -0.35
N GLN A 264 -9.12 15.05 0.08
CA GLN A 264 -7.76 14.74 0.55
C GLN A 264 -6.75 14.86 -0.60
N THR A 265 -7.10 14.37 -1.78
CA THR A 265 -6.29 14.45 -2.99
C THR A 265 -6.16 15.89 -3.49
N GLY A 266 -7.26 16.65 -3.53
CA GLY A 266 -7.23 18.08 -3.87
C GLY A 266 -6.35 18.90 -2.93
N PHE A 267 -6.41 18.62 -1.62
CA PHE A 267 -5.52 19.23 -0.62
C PHE A 267 -4.05 18.86 -0.86
N PHE A 268 -3.75 17.59 -1.14
CA PHE A 268 -2.40 17.13 -1.45
C PHE A 268 -1.83 17.81 -2.71
N LEU A 269 -2.61 17.92 -3.78
CA LEU A 269 -2.20 18.61 -5.01
C LEU A 269 -1.94 20.10 -4.77
N THR A 270 -2.74 20.73 -3.92
CA THR A 270 -2.53 22.12 -3.51
C THR A 270 -1.23 22.29 -2.74
N LEU A 271 -0.90 21.37 -1.83
CA LEU A 271 0.37 21.38 -1.11
C LEU A 271 1.57 21.22 -2.03
N ILE A 272 1.51 20.28 -2.99
CA ILE A 272 2.55 20.12 -4.02
C ILE A 272 2.75 21.44 -4.76
N ALA A 273 1.68 22.01 -5.31
CA ALA A 273 1.77 23.22 -6.10
C ALA A 273 2.37 24.40 -5.31
N VAL A 274 1.86 24.65 -4.10
CA VAL A 274 2.32 25.78 -3.26
C VAL A 274 3.77 25.61 -2.83
N ILE A 275 4.16 24.42 -2.35
CA ILE A 275 5.51 24.16 -1.86
C ILE A 275 6.50 24.16 -3.02
N ASP A 276 6.18 23.53 -4.14
CA ASP A 276 7.07 23.47 -5.29
C ASP A 276 7.27 24.86 -5.91
N LEU A 277 6.22 25.67 -6.06
CA LEU A 277 6.33 27.05 -6.54
C LEU A 277 7.20 27.90 -5.61
N PHE A 278 7.04 27.74 -4.29
CA PHE A 278 7.88 28.42 -3.31
C PHE A 278 9.35 27.97 -3.40
N LEU A 279 9.60 26.67 -3.54
CA LEU A 279 10.95 26.12 -3.71
C LEU A 279 11.58 26.55 -5.04
N ILE A 280 10.83 26.61 -6.13
CA ILE A 280 11.27 27.16 -7.42
C ILE A 280 11.68 28.63 -7.24
N TRP A 281 10.79 29.46 -6.67
CA TRP A 281 11.09 30.87 -6.40
C TRP A 281 12.39 31.04 -5.60
N ARG A 282 12.57 30.24 -4.55
CA ARG A 282 13.71 30.38 -3.66
C ARG A 282 15.00 29.77 -4.20
N LEU A 283 14.97 28.52 -4.66
CA LEU A 283 16.16 27.77 -5.07
C LEU A 283 16.59 28.04 -6.52
N PHE A 284 15.76 28.71 -7.32
CA PHE A 284 16.13 29.11 -8.69
C PHE A 284 16.36 30.62 -8.80
N PHE A 285 15.39 31.43 -8.38
CA PHE A 285 15.41 32.87 -8.63
C PHE A 285 16.24 33.66 -7.62
N LYS A 286 16.31 33.24 -6.34
CA LYS A 286 17.20 33.92 -5.37
C LYS A 286 18.65 33.50 -5.55
N LYS A 287 19.44 34.39 -6.14
CA LYS A 287 20.86 34.19 -6.52
C LYS A 287 21.72 33.57 -5.42
N ASN A 288 21.52 33.96 -4.15
CA ASN A 288 22.35 33.51 -3.03
C ASN A 288 21.91 32.16 -2.42
N GLU A 289 20.78 31.60 -2.87
CA GLU A 289 20.21 30.37 -2.32
C GLU A 289 20.01 29.29 -3.39
N ARG A 290 20.69 29.43 -4.54
CA ARG A 290 20.53 28.50 -5.64
C ARG A 290 21.00 27.10 -5.28
N ASP A 291 20.11 26.13 -5.43
CA ASP A 291 20.45 24.71 -5.33
C ASP A 291 19.64 23.89 -6.36
N ILE A 292 20.24 23.69 -7.53
CA ILE A 292 19.63 22.87 -8.59
C ILE A 292 19.49 21.39 -8.23
N VAL A 293 20.25 20.90 -7.26
CA VAL A 293 20.17 19.49 -6.86
C VAL A 293 18.86 19.30 -6.11
N TRP A 294 18.61 20.13 -5.09
CA TRP A 294 17.32 20.09 -4.39
C TRP A 294 16.15 20.38 -5.33
N LEU A 295 16.28 21.39 -6.20
CA LEU A 295 15.23 21.73 -7.15
C LEU A 295 14.92 20.56 -8.10
N GLY A 296 15.93 19.93 -8.69
CA GLY A 296 15.73 18.84 -9.64
C GLY A 296 15.24 17.55 -8.98
N VAL A 297 15.69 17.24 -7.77
CA VAL A 297 15.21 16.06 -7.00
C VAL A 297 13.76 16.25 -6.60
N VAL A 298 13.39 17.42 -6.05
CA VAL A 298 12.00 17.72 -5.70
C VAL A 298 11.14 17.67 -6.95
N ALA A 299 11.51 18.37 -8.03
CA ALA A 299 10.75 18.38 -9.28
C ALA A 299 10.57 16.97 -9.86
N GLY A 300 11.63 16.14 -9.88
CA GLY A 300 11.55 14.76 -10.35
C GLY A 300 10.58 13.90 -9.53
N ILE A 301 10.61 14.05 -8.20
CA ILE A 301 9.70 13.34 -7.30
C ILE A 301 8.26 13.86 -7.40
N SER A 302 8.07 15.16 -7.58
CA SER A 302 6.75 15.79 -7.75
C SER A 302 6.01 15.28 -8.99
N ILE A 303 6.71 14.76 -10.00
CA ILE A 303 6.09 14.15 -11.19
C ILE A 303 5.51 12.76 -10.88
N LEU A 304 6.08 12.03 -9.92
CA LEU A 304 5.72 10.63 -9.69
C LEU A 304 4.24 10.39 -9.32
N PRO A 305 3.58 11.22 -8.49
CA PRO A 305 2.14 11.11 -8.22
C PRO A 305 1.27 11.21 -9.47
N PHE A 306 1.71 11.99 -10.47
CA PHE A 306 1.01 12.14 -11.74
C PHE A 306 1.17 10.91 -12.65
N ILE A 307 2.18 10.09 -12.40
CA ILE A 307 2.34 8.78 -13.04
C ILE A 307 1.45 7.75 -12.32
N SER A 308 1.51 7.70 -10.99
CA SER A 308 0.75 6.73 -10.19
C SER A 308 0.52 7.23 -8.76
N PHE A 309 -0.71 7.07 -8.27
CA PHE A 309 -1.14 7.46 -6.93
C PHE A 309 -0.29 6.83 -5.81
N ARG A 310 0.24 5.62 -6.04
CA ARG A 310 1.10 4.95 -5.06
C ARG A 310 2.40 5.70 -4.76
N HIS A 311 2.82 6.60 -5.64
CA HIS A 311 4.05 7.38 -5.49
C HIS A 311 3.87 8.65 -4.65
N CYS A 312 2.64 9.00 -4.22
CA CYS A 312 2.35 10.20 -3.42
C CYS A 312 3.24 10.34 -2.18
N ILE A 313 3.60 9.23 -1.53
CA ILE A 313 4.41 9.22 -0.32
C ILE A 313 5.89 9.58 -0.51
N PHE A 314 6.45 9.44 -1.72
CA PHE A 314 7.84 9.80 -1.97
C PHE A 314 8.06 11.32 -1.91
N TRP A 315 7.08 12.11 -2.35
CA TRP A 315 7.16 13.57 -2.38
C TRP A 315 7.40 14.20 -1.00
N PRO A 316 6.57 13.95 0.03
CA PRO A 316 6.78 14.59 1.32
C PRO A 316 8.07 14.11 2.02
N ILE A 317 8.52 12.87 1.82
CA ILE A 317 9.81 12.39 2.36
C ILE A 317 10.98 13.25 1.85
N VAL A 318 10.92 13.69 0.60
CA VAL A 318 11.95 14.51 -0.05
C VAL A 318 11.74 15.99 0.21
N ALA A 319 10.51 16.49 0.08
CA ALA A 319 10.18 17.91 0.11
C ALA A 319 10.31 18.54 1.50
N VAL A 320 10.11 17.76 2.59
CA VAL A 320 10.17 18.28 3.97
C VAL A 320 11.49 18.99 4.26
N ALA A 321 12.63 18.41 3.89
CA ALA A 321 13.94 18.98 4.22
C ALA A 321 14.19 20.34 3.54
N PRO A 322 14.18 20.45 2.19
CA PRO A 322 14.40 21.73 1.50
C PRO A 322 13.32 22.75 1.87
N PHE A 323 12.06 22.34 2.03
CA PHE A 323 11.00 23.26 2.43
C PHE A 323 11.20 23.78 3.86
N SER A 324 11.56 22.93 4.82
CA SER A 324 11.81 23.35 6.20
C SER A 324 12.99 24.30 6.30
N ILE A 325 14.08 24.05 5.57
CA ILE A 325 15.27 24.93 5.54
C ILE A 325 14.89 26.30 4.99
N CYS A 326 14.18 26.30 3.86
CA CYS A 326 13.71 27.51 3.21
C CYS A 326 12.72 28.29 4.09
N ALA A 327 11.64 27.65 4.54
CA ALA A 327 10.62 28.29 5.37
C ALA A 327 11.21 28.83 6.68
N SER A 328 12.19 28.16 7.28
CA SER A 328 12.87 28.63 8.49
C SER A 328 13.58 29.97 8.30
N LYS A 329 14.12 30.22 7.10
CA LYS A 329 14.79 31.49 6.77
C LYS A 329 13.77 32.61 6.56
N GLU A 330 12.69 32.38 5.81
CA GLU A 330 11.61 33.38 5.65
C GLU A 330 10.97 33.73 7.00
N LEU A 331 10.70 32.73 7.83
CA LEU A 331 9.99 32.92 9.11
C LEU A 331 10.90 33.42 10.23
N LYS A 332 12.20 33.63 10.00
CA LYS A 332 13.14 34.03 11.05
C LYS A 332 12.70 35.30 11.78
N ALA A 333 12.34 36.35 11.03
CA ALA A 333 11.88 37.62 11.60
C ALA A 333 10.53 37.51 12.32
N PHE A 334 9.69 36.55 11.94
CA PHE A 334 8.42 36.26 12.62
C PHE A 334 8.68 35.59 13.98
N PHE A 335 9.58 34.60 14.03
CA PHE A 335 9.97 33.94 15.28
C PHE A 335 10.70 34.86 16.25
N GLU A 336 11.42 35.88 15.76
CA GLU A 336 12.03 36.91 16.59
C GLU A 336 10.98 37.82 17.29
N LYS A 337 9.76 37.93 16.73
CA LYS A 337 8.68 38.76 17.27
C LYS A 337 7.71 38.01 18.19
N ILE A 338 7.67 36.68 18.11
CA ILE A 338 6.76 35.86 18.92
C ILE A 338 7.41 35.52 20.26
N ASP A 339 6.59 35.46 21.31
CA ASP A 339 6.96 34.84 22.57
C ASP A 339 7.20 33.33 22.36
N TYR A 340 8.45 32.98 22.09
CA TYR A 340 8.88 31.61 21.82
C TYR A 340 8.55 30.64 22.96
N LYS A 341 8.28 31.15 24.17
CA LYS A 341 7.86 30.34 25.32
C LYS A 341 6.44 29.76 25.14
N ARG A 342 5.61 30.34 24.27
CA ARG A 342 4.23 29.88 24.01
C ARG A 342 4.13 28.80 22.92
N LEU A 343 5.07 28.77 21.97
CA LEU A 343 5.07 27.82 20.85
C LEU A 343 4.98 26.34 21.29
N PRO A 344 5.68 25.90 22.35
CA PRO A 344 5.54 24.54 22.85
C PRO A 344 4.13 24.18 23.29
N PHE A 345 3.38 25.11 23.89
CA PHE A 345 2.02 24.88 24.36
C PHE A 345 1.05 24.74 23.19
N PHE A 346 1.20 25.55 22.14
CA PHE A 346 0.42 25.38 20.91
C PHE A 346 0.73 24.05 20.22
N ALA A 347 2.02 23.70 20.11
CA ALA A 347 2.42 22.41 19.54
C ALA A 347 1.85 21.23 20.36
N LEU A 348 1.91 21.32 21.69
CA LEU A 348 1.34 20.31 22.58
C LEU A 348 -0.19 20.22 22.44
N ALA A 349 -0.90 21.35 22.38
CA ALA A 349 -2.35 21.36 22.21
C ALA A 349 -2.76 20.70 20.88
N ILE A 350 -2.08 21.02 19.78
CA ILE A 350 -2.30 20.36 18.48
C ILE A 350 -2.04 18.86 18.60
N ILE A 351 -0.92 18.47 19.21
CA ILE A 351 -0.57 17.05 19.40
C ILE A 351 -1.65 16.31 20.19
N LEU A 352 -2.18 16.92 21.26
CA LEU A 352 -3.23 16.31 22.09
C LEU A 352 -4.56 16.16 21.34
N VAL A 353 -4.96 17.15 20.56
CA VAL A 353 -6.17 17.07 19.71
C VAL A 353 -6.02 15.93 18.69
N LEU A 354 -4.86 15.81 18.08
CA LEU A 354 -4.57 14.76 17.10
C LEU A 354 -4.46 13.38 17.74
N ALA A 355 -3.92 13.28 18.95
CA ALA A 355 -3.89 12.06 19.72
C ALA A 355 -5.31 11.63 20.11
N GLY A 356 -6.17 12.56 20.55
CA GLY A 356 -7.56 12.31 20.89
C GLY A 356 -8.39 11.84 19.69
N THR A 357 -8.28 12.51 18.54
CA THR A 357 -8.95 12.08 17.30
C THR A 357 -8.48 10.69 16.83
N ARG A 358 -7.18 10.41 16.95
CA ARG A 358 -6.66 9.09 16.61
C ARG A 358 -7.08 8.02 17.59
N PHE A 359 -7.17 8.32 18.88
CA PHE A 359 -7.65 7.40 19.91
C PHE A 359 -9.08 6.94 19.62
N LEU A 360 -9.96 7.85 19.23
CA LEU A 360 -11.35 7.54 18.85
C LEU A 360 -11.46 6.71 17.56
N THR A 361 -10.47 6.82 16.67
CA THR A 361 -10.44 6.14 15.35
C THR A 361 -9.43 5.00 15.29
N PHE A 362 -8.85 4.62 16.43
CA PHE A 362 -7.85 3.56 16.47
C PHE A 362 -8.52 2.22 16.11
N PRO A 363 -7.92 1.40 15.23
CA PRO A 363 -8.53 0.13 14.85
C PRO A 363 -8.74 -0.77 16.07
N ARG A 364 -9.93 -1.37 16.18
CA ARG A 364 -10.23 -2.33 17.26
C ARG A 364 -9.57 -3.69 17.00
N ASP A 365 -9.48 -4.07 15.73
CA ASP A 365 -8.87 -5.31 15.27
C ASP A 365 -7.66 -5.04 14.38
N SER A 366 -6.76 -6.02 14.30
CA SER A 366 -5.60 -5.97 13.42
C SER A 366 -5.94 -6.27 11.96
N ILE A 367 -7.01 -7.03 11.71
CA ILE A 367 -7.53 -7.39 10.39
C ILE A 367 -8.93 -6.81 10.22
N ASN A 368 -9.20 -6.21 9.06
CA ASN A 368 -10.51 -5.67 8.76
C ASN A 368 -11.42 -6.74 8.15
N LYS A 369 -12.31 -7.28 8.98
CA LYS A 369 -13.28 -8.30 8.59
C LYS A 369 -14.35 -7.78 7.61
N TYR A 370 -14.51 -6.46 7.48
CA TYR A 370 -15.45 -5.85 6.54
C TYR A 370 -14.90 -5.74 5.12
N THR A 371 -13.58 -5.88 4.93
CA THR A 371 -12.96 -5.78 3.59
C THR A 371 -12.34 -7.09 3.14
N LEU A 372 -11.91 -7.94 4.08
CA LEU A 372 -11.30 -9.22 3.79
C LEU A 372 -12.32 -10.35 4.00
N PRO A 373 -12.32 -11.41 3.17
CA PRO A 373 -13.31 -12.48 3.22
C PRO A 373 -13.03 -13.46 4.37
N VAL A 374 -12.94 -12.96 5.60
CA VAL A 374 -12.63 -13.77 6.80
C VAL A 374 -13.76 -14.75 7.06
N GLY A 375 -15.00 -14.25 7.17
CA GLY A 375 -16.18 -15.07 7.43
C GLY A 375 -16.45 -16.09 6.32
N ALA A 376 -16.37 -15.67 5.05
CA ALA A 376 -16.45 -16.58 3.91
C ALA A 376 -15.35 -17.67 3.95
N SER A 377 -14.13 -17.33 4.34
CA SER A 377 -13.05 -18.32 4.47
C SER A 377 -13.27 -19.29 5.63
N ASP A 378 -13.81 -18.81 6.75
CA ASP A 378 -14.17 -19.65 7.89
C ASP A 378 -15.28 -20.64 7.50
N PHE A 379 -16.32 -20.18 6.79
CA PHE A 379 -17.40 -21.03 6.26
C PHE A 379 -16.87 -22.15 5.35
N ILE A 380 -15.91 -21.85 4.47
CA ILE A 380 -15.28 -22.84 3.58
C ILE A 380 -14.57 -23.93 4.38
N VAL A 381 -13.80 -23.53 5.40
CA VAL A 381 -13.04 -24.47 6.24
C VAL A 381 -13.97 -25.33 7.09
N GLU A 382 -14.95 -24.73 7.74
CA GLU A 382 -15.92 -25.42 8.61
C GLU A 382 -16.74 -26.47 7.85
N ASN A 383 -17.10 -26.17 6.60
CA ASN A 383 -17.88 -27.07 5.75
C ASN A 383 -17.02 -27.94 4.82
N SER A 384 -15.68 -27.86 4.94
CA SER A 384 -14.73 -28.65 4.15
C SER A 384 -14.97 -28.56 2.64
N LEU A 385 -15.30 -27.37 2.14
CA LEU A 385 -15.51 -27.14 0.71
C LEU A 385 -14.21 -27.38 -0.07
N LYS A 386 -14.31 -28.13 -1.16
CA LYS A 386 -13.17 -28.50 -2.01
C LYS A 386 -13.22 -27.77 -3.34
N GLY A 387 -12.07 -27.28 -3.78
CA GLY A 387 -11.93 -26.59 -5.06
C GLY A 387 -12.03 -27.53 -6.26
N PRO A 388 -11.79 -27.01 -7.48
CA PRO A 388 -11.28 -25.66 -7.75
C PRO A 388 -12.30 -24.55 -7.48
N PHE A 389 -11.86 -23.42 -6.95
CA PHE A 389 -12.73 -22.26 -6.72
C PHE A 389 -12.32 -21.07 -7.56
N PHE A 390 -13.29 -20.23 -7.92
CA PHE A 390 -13.06 -18.94 -8.53
C PHE A 390 -13.02 -17.84 -7.48
N ASN A 391 -12.08 -16.91 -7.59
CA ASN A 391 -12.02 -15.71 -6.77
C ASN A 391 -11.68 -14.48 -7.60
N LEU A 392 -11.96 -13.30 -7.04
CA LEU A 392 -11.55 -12.03 -7.64
C LEU A 392 -10.08 -11.70 -7.34
N TYR A 393 -9.48 -10.90 -8.22
CA TYR A 393 -8.08 -10.45 -8.15
C TYR A 393 -7.68 -9.96 -6.76
N ASN A 394 -8.48 -9.04 -6.20
CA ASN A 394 -8.15 -8.41 -4.93
C ASN A 394 -8.15 -9.40 -3.77
N GLU A 395 -8.95 -10.47 -3.80
CA GLU A 395 -9.11 -11.34 -2.62
C GLU A 395 -8.10 -12.50 -2.60
N GLY A 396 -7.39 -12.71 -3.72
CA GLY A 396 -6.46 -13.83 -3.88
C GLY A 396 -5.36 -13.90 -2.83
N GLY A 397 -4.78 -12.76 -2.42
CA GLY A 397 -3.67 -12.77 -1.45
C GLY A 397 -4.04 -13.33 -0.06
N TYR A 398 -5.22 -12.99 0.44
CA TYR A 398 -5.78 -13.50 1.69
C TYR A 398 -6.14 -14.98 1.56
N LEU A 399 -6.77 -15.37 0.44
CA LEU A 399 -7.15 -16.75 0.17
C LEU A 399 -5.91 -17.66 0.03
N ILE A 400 -4.81 -17.17 -0.57
CA ILE A 400 -3.50 -17.84 -0.56
C ILE A 400 -3.04 -18.08 0.87
N TRP A 401 -3.10 -17.06 1.72
CA TRP A 401 -2.67 -17.18 3.12
C TRP A 401 -3.50 -18.21 3.90
N ARG A 402 -4.82 -18.24 3.67
CA ARG A 402 -5.76 -19.15 4.34
C ARG A 402 -5.69 -20.59 3.86
N PHE A 403 -5.54 -20.82 2.56
CA PHE A 403 -5.80 -22.15 1.99
C PHE A 403 -4.56 -22.86 1.43
N TRP A 404 -3.46 -22.16 1.16
CA TRP A 404 -2.25 -22.81 0.67
C TRP A 404 -1.66 -23.76 1.74
N PRO A 405 -1.24 -25.00 1.37
CA PRO A 405 -1.15 -25.57 0.02
C PRO A 405 -2.35 -26.43 -0.41
N LYS A 406 -3.40 -26.53 0.41
CA LYS A 406 -4.54 -27.43 0.18
C LYS A 406 -5.38 -27.01 -1.02
N GLU A 407 -5.59 -25.71 -1.18
CA GLU A 407 -6.30 -25.15 -2.33
C GLU A 407 -5.47 -24.04 -2.98
N LYS A 408 -5.71 -23.83 -4.28
CA LYS A 408 -5.05 -22.83 -5.10
C LYS A 408 -6.05 -21.79 -5.59
N VAL A 409 -5.61 -20.55 -5.72
CA VAL A 409 -6.47 -19.46 -6.21
C VAL A 409 -6.61 -19.47 -7.73
N PHE A 410 -7.71 -18.91 -8.23
CA PHE A 410 -7.87 -18.65 -9.66
C PHE A 410 -7.01 -17.47 -10.11
N ILE A 411 -6.92 -16.42 -9.30
CA ILE A 411 -6.12 -15.21 -9.59
C ILE A 411 -5.74 -14.50 -8.27
N ASP A 412 -4.67 -13.71 -8.26
CA ASP A 412 -4.26 -12.89 -7.11
C ASP A 412 -3.48 -11.62 -7.51
N GLY A 413 -3.07 -10.84 -6.50
CA GLY A 413 -2.39 -9.55 -6.60
C GLY A 413 -1.03 -9.52 -7.31
N ARG A 414 -0.43 -10.67 -7.65
CA ARG A 414 0.86 -10.75 -8.37
C ARG A 414 0.66 -10.57 -9.87
N SER A 415 0.42 -9.33 -10.27
CA SER A 415 0.16 -8.93 -11.67
C SER A 415 1.18 -9.47 -12.69
N GLU A 416 2.45 -9.62 -12.31
CA GLU A 416 3.51 -10.16 -13.17
C GLU A 416 3.35 -11.64 -13.53
N VAL A 417 2.56 -12.39 -12.77
CA VAL A 417 2.31 -13.83 -12.99
C VAL A 417 1.24 -14.07 -14.05
N PHE A 418 0.22 -13.20 -14.12
CA PHE A 418 -0.95 -13.41 -14.97
C PHE A 418 -0.78 -12.75 -16.34
N GLY A 419 -0.59 -13.57 -17.38
CA GLY A 419 -0.47 -13.13 -18.76
C GLY A 419 -1.80 -12.82 -19.43
N LYS A 420 -1.73 -12.40 -20.70
CA LYS A 420 -2.91 -12.03 -21.51
C LYS A 420 -3.98 -13.13 -21.57
N ALA A 421 -3.59 -14.39 -21.74
CA ALA A 421 -4.54 -15.49 -21.83
C ALA A 421 -5.33 -15.67 -20.52
N GLN A 422 -4.65 -15.70 -19.38
CA GLN A 422 -5.27 -15.86 -18.06
C GLN A 422 -6.19 -14.68 -17.73
N LEU A 423 -5.77 -13.46 -18.05
CA LEU A 423 -6.60 -12.26 -17.80
C LEU A 423 -7.84 -12.22 -18.70
N LEU A 424 -7.74 -12.61 -19.97
CA LEU A 424 -8.90 -12.68 -20.85
C LEU A 424 -9.92 -13.71 -20.36
N GLU A 425 -9.46 -14.86 -19.88
CA GLU A 425 -10.33 -15.89 -19.30
C GLU A 425 -10.97 -15.41 -17.99
N PHE A 426 -10.21 -14.72 -17.12
CA PHE A 426 -10.75 -14.07 -15.93
C PHE A 426 -11.88 -13.10 -16.29
N PHE A 427 -11.67 -12.21 -17.27
CA PHE A 427 -12.72 -11.28 -17.69
C PHE A 427 -13.90 -11.96 -18.38
N ALA A 428 -13.66 -13.06 -19.09
CA ALA A 428 -14.75 -13.83 -19.68
C ALA A 428 -15.68 -14.42 -18.61
N VAL A 429 -15.13 -14.83 -17.47
CA VAL A 429 -15.93 -15.23 -16.32
C VAL A 429 -16.65 -14.04 -15.69
N VAL A 430 -15.95 -12.93 -15.43
CA VAL A 430 -16.53 -11.77 -14.70
C VAL A 430 -17.58 -10.99 -15.51
N LYS A 431 -17.35 -10.80 -16.81
CA LYS A 431 -18.19 -9.96 -17.69
C LYS A 431 -19.22 -10.73 -18.51
N ASP A 432 -19.33 -12.03 -18.28
CA ASP A 432 -20.21 -12.92 -19.01
C ASP A 432 -20.00 -12.90 -20.54
N TYR A 433 -18.79 -13.26 -20.98
CA TYR A 433 -18.50 -13.42 -22.41
C TYR A 433 -18.88 -14.83 -22.92
N PRO A 434 -19.05 -15.03 -24.24
CA PRO A 434 -19.61 -16.27 -24.83
C PRO A 434 -18.96 -17.59 -24.38
N ASP A 435 -17.69 -17.55 -23.96
CA ASP A 435 -16.93 -18.72 -23.52
C ASP A 435 -17.11 -19.09 -22.02
N TRP A 436 -17.99 -18.39 -21.28
CA TRP A 436 -18.15 -18.58 -19.83
C TRP A 436 -18.32 -20.05 -19.44
N SER A 437 -19.28 -20.77 -20.04
CA SER A 437 -19.58 -22.16 -19.66
C SER A 437 -18.40 -23.09 -19.94
N LYS A 438 -17.70 -22.89 -21.07
CA LYS A 438 -16.50 -23.66 -21.41
C LYS A 438 -15.39 -23.45 -20.38
N ILE A 439 -15.16 -22.20 -19.96
CA ILE A 439 -14.13 -21.87 -18.97
C ILE A 439 -14.50 -22.46 -17.60
N VAL A 440 -15.74 -22.25 -17.15
CA VAL A 440 -16.20 -22.61 -15.81
C VAL A 440 -16.44 -24.11 -15.67
N ASN A 441 -17.13 -24.74 -16.61
CA ASN A 441 -17.58 -26.12 -16.49
C ASN A 441 -16.61 -27.14 -17.10
N GLU A 442 -15.94 -26.81 -18.20
CA GLU A 442 -15.10 -27.79 -18.92
C GLU A 442 -13.62 -27.63 -18.59
N LYS A 443 -13.08 -26.42 -18.74
CA LYS A 443 -11.65 -26.15 -18.60
C LYS A 443 -11.20 -26.21 -17.15
N TYR A 444 -11.81 -25.39 -16.29
CA TYR A 444 -11.41 -25.28 -14.88
C TYR A 444 -12.26 -26.10 -13.94
N LYS A 445 -13.45 -26.54 -14.37
CA LYS A 445 -14.38 -27.34 -13.58
C LYS A 445 -14.61 -26.73 -12.19
N ILE A 446 -14.87 -25.43 -12.16
CA ILE A 446 -15.06 -24.67 -10.92
C ILE A 446 -16.20 -25.32 -10.13
N ASN A 447 -15.96 -25.53 -8.83
CA ASN A 447 -16.92 -26.09 -7.89
C ASN A 447 -17.63 -25.01 -7.08
N TYR A 448 -16.97 -23.89 -6.80
CA TYR A 448 -17.56 -22.76 -6.09
C TYR A 448 -16.91 -21.42 -6.42
N PHE A 449 -17.67 -20.34 -6.20
CA PHE A 449 -17.19 -18.96 -6.36
C PHE A 449 -17.07 -18.31 -4.98
N ILE A 450 -15.98 -17.58 -4.76
CA ILE A 450 -15.78 -16.65 -3.64
C ILE A 450 -15.72 -15.24 -4.24
N LEU A 451 -16.77 -14.45 -4.05
CA LEU A 451 -16.87 -13.11 -4.63
C LEU A 451 -16.83 -12.07 -3.52
N ALA A 452 -16.15 -10.95 -3.75
CA ALA A 452 -16.19 -9.84 -2.82
C ALA A 452 -17.56 -9.16 -2.87
N TYR A 453 -18.15 -8.90 -1.71
CA TYR A 453 -19.36 -8.11 -1.58
C TYR A 453 -19.01 -6.79 -0.90
N ARG A 454 -19.18 -5.68 -1.63
CA ARG A 454 -18.94 -4.32 -1.13
C ARG A 454 -19.94 -3.36 -1.79
N PRO A 455 -20.77 -2.59 -1.09
CA PRO A 455 -21.78 -1.73 -1.72
C PRO A 455 -21.22 -0.55 -2.54
N ASP A 456 -19.92 -0.54 -2.82
CA ASP A 456 -19.27 0.42 -3.70
C ASP A 456 -19.32 -0.03 -5.18
N ASP A 457 -18.65 0.71 -6.06
CA ASP A 457 -18.60 0.43 -7.51
C ASP A 457 -18.10 -1.00 -7.85
N LEU A 458 -17.43 -1.69 -6.92
CA LEU A 458 -16.91 -3.04 -7.16
C LEU A 458 -18.05 -4.05 -7.27
N SER A 459 -19.08 -4.01 -6.42
CA SER A 459 -20.24 -4.93 -6.56
C SER A 459 -21.01 -4.70 -7.85
N ARG A 460 -21.07 -3.45 -8.32
CA ARG A 460 -21.67 -3.14 -9.63
C ARG A 460 -20.91 -3.81 -10.78
N SER A 461 -19.58 -3.92 -10.67
CA SER A 461 -18.74 -4.52 -11.72
C SER A 461 -18.89 -6.04 -11.84
N ILE A 462 -19.28 -6.72 -10.75
CA ILE A 462 -19.49 -8.18 -10.72
C ILE A 462 -20.97 -8.56 -10.79
N PHE A 463 -21.88 -7.58 -10.85
CA PHE A 463 -23.31 -7.80 -10.94
C PHE A 463 -23.73 -8.71 -12.12
N PRO A 464 -23.15 -8.59 -13.34
CA PRO A 464 -23.44 -9.53 -14.42
C PRO A 464 -23.11 -10.98 -14.08
N LEU A 465 -21.97 -11.22 -13.43
CA LEU A 465 -21.58 -12.55 -12.97
C LEU A 465 -22.57 -13.07 -11.90
N ILE A 466 -22.97 -12.23 -10.95
CA ILE A 466 -23.94 -12.62 -9.92
C ILE A 466 -25.27 -13.02 -10.54
N LEU A 467 -25.82 -12.18 -11.44
CA LEU A 467 -27.07 -12.50 -12.14
C LEU A 467 -26.96 -13.83 -12.90
N LYS A 468 -25.81 -14.06 -13.53
CA LYS A 468 -25.56 -15.33 -14.22
C LYS A 468 -25.57 -16.52 -13.26
N LEU A 469 -24.88 -16.41 -12.13
CA LEU A 469 -24.83 -17.48 -11.12
C LEU A 469 -26.23 -17.77 -10.56
N VAL A 470 -27.02 -16.74 -10.27
CA VAL A 470 -28.40 -16.89 -9.77
C VAL A 470 -29.33 -17.54 -10.81
N ASN A 471 -29.14 -17.26 -12.10
CA ASN A 471 -29.98 -17.81 -13.18
C ASN A 471 -29.51 -19.18 -13.71
N GLU A 472 -28.28 -19.59 -13.40
CA GLU A 472 -27.73 -20.89 -13.77
C GLU A 472 -27.74 -21.88 -12.59
N ASN A 473 -27.02 -22.99 -12.72
CA ASN A 473 -27.02 -24.10 -11.77
C ASN A 473 -26.11 -23.84 -10.55
N TRP A 474 -26.25 -22.69 -9.88
CA TRP A 474 -25.49 -22.29 -8.69
C TRP A 474 -26.40 -21.82 -7.56
N ALA A 475 -26.03 -22.16 -6.32
CA ALA A 475 -26.77 -21.75 -5.13
C ALA A 475 -25.91 -20.84 -4.24
N LEU A 476 -26.47 -19.69 -3.84
CA LEU A 476 -25.87 -18.85 -2.82
C LEU A 476 -25.99 -19.56 -1.47
N VAL A 477 -24.88 -19.79 -0.76
CA VAL A 477 -24.88 -20.51 0.53
C VAL A 477 -24.29 -19.71 1.70
N TYR A 478 -23.67 -18.57 1.39
CA TYR A 478 -23.09 -17.68 2.40
C TYR A 478 -23.02 -16.25 1.86
N TRP A 479 -23.30 -15.28 2.73
CA TRP A 479 -22.94 -13.89 2.52
C TRP A 479 -22.77 -13.13 3.84
N ASP A 480 -21.85 -12.18 3.85
CA ASP A 480 -21.57 -11.26 4.95
C ASP A 480 -21.21 -9.87 4.42
N ASP A 481 -20.50 -9.05 5.21
CA ASP A 481 -20.12 -7.71 4.80
C ASP A 481 -19.01 -7.64 3.74
N ALA A 482 -18.31 -8.75 3.50
CA ALA A 482 -17.09 -8.78 2.71
C ALA A 482 -17.15 -9.76 1.54
N GLY A 483 -17.97 -10.82 1.60
CA GLY A 483 -17.96 -11.89 0.61
C GLY A 483 -19.27 -12.64 0.42
N LEU A 484 -19.38 -13.27 -0.75
CA LEU A 484 -20.44 -14.20 -1.16
C LEU A 484 -19.82 -15.55 -1.52
N ILE A 485 -20.54 -16.64 -1.23
CA ILE A 485 -20.18 -17.99 -1.72
C ILE A 485 -21.32 -18.58 -2.52
N PHE A 486 -21.03 -18.91 -3.78
CA PHE A 486 -21.93 -19.69 -4.64
C PHE A 486 -21.36 -21.10 -4.84
N LEU A 487 -22.16 -22.12 -4.55
CA LEU A 487 -21.82 -23.52 -4.80
C LEU A 487 -22.48 -24.02 -6.08
N LYS A 488 -21.75 -24.84 -6.84
CA LYS A 488 -22.32 -25.55 -7.98
C LYS A 488 -23.37 -26.52 -7.47
N ASN A 489 -24.55 -26.54 -8.10
CA ASN A 489 -25.59 -27.51 -7.78
C ASN A 489 -25.22 -28.87 -8.39
N SER A 490 -24.38 -29.60 -7.66
CA SER A 490 -23.89 -30.94 -7.95
C SER A 490 -24.20 -31.90 -6.77
N PRO A 491 -24.23 -33.23 -6.99
CA PRO A 491 -24.52 -34.19 -5.93
C PRO A 491 -23.62 -34.05 -4.70
N GLU A 492 -22.35 -33.70 -4.90
CA GLU A 492 -21.35 -33.47 -3.85
C GLU A 492 -21.69 -32.26 -2.95
N ASN A 493 -22.25 -31.18 -3.51
CA ASN A 493 -22.55 -29.95 -2.77
C ASN A 493 -23.98 -29.93 -2.22
N MET A 494 -24.85 -30.84 -2.67
CA MET A 494 -26.29 -30.79 -2.39
C MET A 494 -26.62 -30.85 -0.89
N GLY A 495 -25.82 -31.54 -0.08
CA GLY A 495 -25.99 -31.54 1.38
C GLY A 495 -25.80 -30.16 2.00
N ILE A 496 -24.81 -29.40 1.51
CA ILE A 496 -24.47 -28.05 1.99
C ILE A 496 -25.49 -27.05 1.46
N ILE A 497 -25.87 -27.17 0.18
CA ILE A 497 -26.90 -26.33 -0.44
C ILE A 497 -28.24 -26.49 0.29
N LYS A 498 -28.66 -27.70 0.65
CA LYS A 498 -29.91 -27.90 1.41
C LYS A 498 -29.85 -27.28 2.81
N LYS A 499 -28.68 -27.25 3.44
CA LYS A 499 -28.51 -26.75 4.81
C LYS A 499 -28.39 -25.22 4.86
N TYR A 500 -27.73 -24.63 3.87
CA TYR A 500 -27.31 -23.22 3.92
C TYR A 500 -27.76 -22.38 2.72
N GLY A 501 -28.35 -23.00 1.70
CA GLY A 501 -28.77 -22.32 0.48
C GLY A 501 -29.84 -21.27 0.70
N PHE A 502 -29.62 -20.09 0.14
CA PHE A 502 -30.55 -18.98 0.11
C PHE A 502 -31.30 -19.00 -1.22
N SER A 503 -32.59 -19.32 -1.17
CA SER A 503 -33.47 -19.43 -2.35
C SER A 503 -34.45 -18.26 -2.46
N TYR A 504 -34.81 -17.64 -1.33
CA TYR A 504 -35.82 -16.59 -1.27
C TYR A 504 -35.20 -15.21 -1.04
N ILE A 505 -34.10 -15.14 -0.29
CA ILE A 505 -33.35 -13.89 -0.02
C ILE A 505 -31.99 -13.88 -0.73
N ASN A 506 -31.50 -12.69 -1.10
CA ASN A 506 -30.12 -12.49 -1.54
C ASN A 506 -29.76 -10.99 -1.46
N PRO A 507 -28.46 -10.63 -1.45
CA PRO A 507 -28.01 -9.23 -1.32
C PRO A 507 -28.52 -8.25 -2.37
N PHE A 508 -29.05 -8.76 -3.48
CA PHE A 508 -29.40 -7.98 -4.67
C PHE A 508 -30.92 -7.93 -4.92
N ARG A 509 -31.71 -8.61 -4.08
CA ARG A 509 -33.18 -8.55 -4.09
C ARG A 509 -33.62 -7.67 -2.93
N GLU A 510 -34.30 -6.57 -3.22
CA GLU A 510 -34.89 -5.73 -2.17
C GLU A 510 -35.88 -6.58 -1.34
N PRO A 511 -35.80 -6.53 0.01
CA PRO A 511 -36.68 -7.32 0.86
C PRO A 511 -38.16 -7.12 0.53
N SER A 512 -38.60 -5.88 0.29
CA SER A 512 -39.98 -5.51 -0.06
C SER A 512 -40.54 -6.16 -1.34
N LYS A 513 -39.69 -6.74 -2.19
CA LYS A 513 -40.07 -7.44 -3.42
C LYS A 513 -40.27 -8.95 -3.22
N ILE A 514 -40.24 -9.43 -1.98
CA ILE A 514 -40.54 -10.82 -1.63
C ILE A 514 -42.06 -10.99 -1.63
N SER A 515 -42.56 -11.98 -2.37
CA SER A 515 -44.01 -12.20 -2.48
C SER A 515 -44.57 -12.79 -1.19
N GLY A 516 -45.87 -12.56 -0.93
CA GLY A 516 -46.51 -12.96 0.33
C GLY A 516 -46.38 -14.45 0.67
N ASP A 517 -46.39 -15.31 -0.35
CA ASP A 517 -46.21 -16.76 -0.22
C ASP A 517 -44.74 -17.16 0.10
N GLU A 518 -43.77 -16.33 -0.26
CA GLU A 518 -42.34 -16.53 0.01
C GLU A 518 -41.90 -15.97 1.38
N VAL A 519 -42.72 -15.16 2.05
CA VAL A 519 -42.32 -14.47 3.30
C VAL A 519 -41.91 -15.44 4.41
N ARG A 520 -42.70 -16.49 4.64
CA ARG A 520 -42.42 -17.46 5.71
C ARG A 520 -41.10 -18.20 5.50
N PRO A 521 -40.83 -18.83 4.32
CA PRO A 521 -39.53 -19.45 4.11
C PRO A 521 -38.40 -18.41 4.05
N ALA A 522 -38.63 -17.21 3.51
CA ALA A 522 -37.63 -16.13 3.55
C ALA A 522 -37.24 -15.73 4.99
N MET A 523 -38.18 -15.71 5.94
CA MET A 523 -37.91 -15.44 7.35
C MET A 523 -36.94 -16.46 7.97
N GLU A 524 -37.08 -17.75 7.63
CA GLU A 524 -36.15 -18.79 8.08
C GLU A 524 -34.75 -18.56 7.52
N GLU A 525 -34.66 -18.13 6.26
CA GLU A 525 -33.38 -17.77 5.64
C GLU A 525 -32.76 -16.53 6.27
N VAL A 526 -33.54 -15.50 6.60
CA VAL A 526 -33.05 -14.28 7.30
C VAL A 526 -32.51 -14.64 8.68
N LYS A 527 -33.21 -15.50 9.42
CA LYS A 527 -32.72 -15.98 10.71
C LYS A 527 -31.39 -16.72 10.56
N ARG A 528 -31.28 -17.62 9.58
CA ARG A 528 -30.03 -18.35 9.28
C ARG A 528 -28.90 -17.41 8.88
N LEU A 529 -29.19 -16.35 8.11
CA LEU A 529 -28.21 -15.32 7.75
C LEU A 529 -27.62 -14.64 9.00
N LEU A 530 -28.47 -14.25 9.95
CA LEU A 530 -28.03 -13.64 11.21
C LEU A 530 -27.27 -14.62 12.11
N GLU A 531 -27.62 -15.91 12.07
CA GLU A 531 -26.89 -16.97 12.79
C GLU A 531 -25.51 -17.24 12.18
N GLN A 532 -25.40 -17.25 10.84
CA GLN A 532 -24.14 -17.46 10.12
C GLN A 532 -23.20 -16.25 10.21
N SER A 533 -23.75 -15.04 10.19
CA SER A 533 -23.00 -13.78 10.09
C SER A 533 -23.45 -12.77 11.15
N PRO A 534 -23.32 -13.09 12.46
CA PRO A 534 -23.90 -12.28 13.53
C PRO A 534 -23.32 -10.86 13.60
N ASP A 535 -22.06 -10.68 13.18
CA ASP A 535 -21.36 -9.40 13.17
C ASP A 535 -21.56 -8.60 11.87
N SER A 536 -22.29 -9.17 10.89
CA SER A 536 -22.51 -8.50 9.59
C SER A 536 -23.51 -7.36 9.74
N LEU A 537 -23.07 -6.16 9.37
CA LEU A 537 -23.92 -4.97 9.30
C LEU A 537 -24.96 -5.09 8.19
N PHE A 538 -24.60 -5.58 7.00
CA PHE A 538 -25.56 -5.74 5.90
C PHE A 538 -26.60 -6.82 6.19
N ALA A 539 -26.22 -7.92 6.83
CA ALA A 539 -27.17 -8.94 7.27
C ALA A 539 -28.23 -8.34 8.21
N ARG A 540 -27.80 -7.50 9.16
CA ARG A 540 -28.71 -6.81 10.11
C ARG A 540 -29.61 -5.80 9.40
N ILE A 541 -29.06 -4.94 8.55
CA ILE A 541 -29.84 -3.96 7.78
C ILE A 541 -30.88 -4.68 6.90
N TYR A 542 -30.47 -5.74 6.20
CA TYR A 542 -31.39 -6.52 5.36
C TYR A 542 -32.52 -7.15 6.19
N ALA A 543 -32.20 -7.67 7.39
CA ALA A 543 -33.20 -8.24 8.28
C ALA A 543 -34.18 -7.18 8.81
N GLU A 544 -33.69 -5.99 9.19
CA GLU A 544 -34.53 -4.86 9.63
C GLU A 544 -35.47 -4.39 8.50
N GLU A 545 -34.97 -4.25 7.29
CA GLU A 545 -35.76 -3.92 6.10
C GLU A 545 -36.80 -5.00 5.77
N PHE A 546 -36.41 -6.27 5.89
CA PHE A 546 -37.33 -7.40 5.70
C PHE A 546 -38.49 -7.38 6.70
N LEU A 547 -38.19 -7.20 7.99
CA LEU A 547 -39.19 -7.16 9.06
C LEU A 547 -40.12 -5.95 8.93
N SER A 548 -39.57 -4.78 8.60
CA SER A 548 -40.37 -3.57 8.40
C SER A 548 -41.30 -3.67 7.19
N SER A 549 -40.90 -4.38 6.14
CA SER A 549 -41.69 -4.55 4.91
C SER A 549 -42.81 -5.60 5.01
N HIS A 550 -42.74 -6.53 5.97
CA HIS A 550 -43.68 -7.66 6.09
C HIS A 550 -44.25 -7.81 7.51
N THR A 551 -44.66 -6.70 8.12
CA THR A 551 -45.15 -6.62 9.50
C THR A 551 -46.54 -7.23 9.75
N GLN A 552 -47.11 -7.95 8.78
CA GLN A 552 -48.36 -8.73 8.89
C GLN A 552 -48.04 -10.18 9.17
#